data_AF-A0A9D6XCY1-F1
#
_entry.id   AF-A0A9D6XCY1-F1
#
_cell.length_a   1.000
_cell.length_b   1.000
_cell.length_c   1.000
_cell.angle_alpha   90.00
_cell.angle_beta   90.00
_cell.angle_gamma   90.00
#
_symmetry.space_group_name_H-M   'P 1'
#
loop_
_entity.id
_entity.type
_entity.pdbx_description
1 polymer ?
#
loop_
_entity_poly.entity_id
_entity_poly.type
_entity_poly.pdbx_seq_one_letter_code
_entity_poly.pdbx_strand_id
1 'polypeptide(L)' 'MFGIGGTEWLVILVIVMIVFGAGKLPELGAGIGKGIKNFKESVREEDKKEPEKLDKGDS' A
#
# COMPACT_ATOMS: atom_id res chain seq x y z
N MET A 1 30.17 -12.34 8.96
CA MET A 1 29.16 -12.37 10.04
C MET A 1 27.76 -12.47 9.43
N PHE A 2 27.43 -13.59 8.79
CA PHE A 2 26.21 -13.80 8.00
C PHE A 2 25.44 -14.98 8.62
N GLY A 3 24.79 -14.79 9.76
CA GLY A 3 24.18 -15.93 10.46
C GLY A 3 23.10 -15.67 11.49
N ILE A 4 22.74 -14.41 11.77
CA ILE A 4 21.81 -14.13 12.90
C ILE A 4 20.71 -13.11 12.55
N GLY A 5 20.85 -12.33 11.47
CA GLY A 5 19.79 -11.40 11.05
C GLY A 5 18.67 -12.07 10.28
N GLY A 6 18.95 -12.58 9.08
CA GLY A 6 17.90 -13.02 8.14
C GLY A 6 17.14 -14.27 8.57
N THR A 7 17.83 -15.25 9.17
CA THR A 7 17.20 -16.51 9.58
C THR A 7 16.23 -16.32 10.74
N GLU A 8 16.55 -15.43 11.68
CA GLU A 8 15.72 -15.16 12.85
C GLU A 8 14.41 -14.46 12.45
N TRP A 9 14.50 -13.48 11.53
CA TRP A 9 13.33 -12.87 10.90
C TRP A 9 12.46 -13.89 10.17
N LEU A 10 13.07 -14.86 9.47
CA LEU A 10 12.32 -15.91 8.77
C LEU A 10 11.58 -16.82 9.76
N VAL A 11 12.22 -17.22 10.86
CA VAL A 11 11.59 -18.06 11.90
C VAL A 11 10.39 -17.35 12.53
N ILE A 12 10.53 -16.06 12.87
CA ILE A 12 9.43 -15.25 13.41
C ILE A 12 8.28 -15.19 12.39
N LEU A 13 8.57 -14.96 11.11
CA LEU A 13 7.57 -14.94 10.05
C LEU A 13 6.80 -16.27 9.95
N VAL A 14 7.49 -17.41 10.06
CA VAL A 14 6.86 -18.73 10.03
C VAL A 14 5.94 -18.92 11.23
N ILE A 15 6.36 -18.54 12.45
CA ILE A 15 5.53 -18.63 13.66
C ILE A 15 4.27 -17.77 13.51
N VAL A 16 4.41 -16.52 13.07
CA VAL A 16 3.29 -15.63 12.79
C VAL A 16 2.35 -16.24 11.76
N MET A 17 2.88 -16.85 10.69
CA MET A 17 2.08 -17.50 9.66
C MET A 17 1.34 -18.74 10.17
N ILE A 18 1.86 -19.45 11.17
CA ILE A 18 1.16 -20.58 11.82
C ILE A 18 0.01 -20.06 12.69
N VAL A 19 0.24 -19.00 13.48
CA VAL A 19 -0.77 -18.42 14.38
C VAL A 19 -1.92 -17.76 13.61
N PHE A 20 -1.59 -16.94 12.60
CA PHE A 20 -2.58 -16.22 11.79
C PHE A 20 -3.10 -17.05 10.62
N GLY A 21 -2.34 -18.03 10.14
CA GLY A 21 -2.64 -18.80 8.92
C GLY A 21 -2.16 -18.09 7.64
N ALA A 22 -1.74 -18.89 6.65
CA ALA A 22 -1.21 -18.39 5.37
C ALA A 22 -2.20 -17.53 4.56
N GLY A 23 -3.52 -17.70 4.79
CA GLY A 23 -4.56 -16.93 4.11
C GLY A 23 -4.89 -15.58 4.74
N LYS A 24 -4.61 -15.37 6.03
CA LYS A 24 -5.04 -14.15 6.74
C LYS A 24 -4.15 -12.95 6.44
N LEU A 25 -2.84 -13.13 6.28
CA LEU A 25 -1.94 -12.05 5.85
C LEU A 25 -2.33 -11.44 4.48
N PRO A 26 -2.54 -12.22 3.41
CA PRO A 26 -2.94 -11.65 2.12
C PRO A 26 -4.36 -11.06 2.13
N GLU A 27 -5.28 -11.64 2.91
CA GLU A 27 -6.65 -11.10 3.08
C GLU A 27 -6.62 -9.71 3.74
N LEU A 28 -5.84 -9.54 4.81
CA LEU A 28 -5.63 -8.25 5.48
C LEU A 28 -4.87 -7.26 4.57
N GLY A 29 -3.83 -7.74 3.87
CA GLY A 29 -3.05 -6.94 2.93
C GLY A 29 -3.88 -6.42 1.76
N ALA A 30 -4.80 -7.22 1.21
CA ALA A 30 -5.71 -6.81 0.16
C ALA A 30 -6.69 -5.72 0.64
N GLY A 31 -7.19 -5.82 1.87
CA GLY A 31 -8.05 -4.80 2.48
C GLY A 31 -7.32 -3.47 2.67
N ILE A 32 -6.13 -3.53 3.29
CA ILE A 32 -5.27 -2.36 3.50
C ILE A 32 -4.83 -1.74 2.17
N GLY A 33 -4.43 -2.56 1.20
CA GLY A 33 -3.99 -2.10 -0.13
C GLY A 33 -5.09 -1.36 -0.90
N LYS A 34 -6.33 -1.85 -0.84
CA LYS A 34 -7.48 -1.14 -1.41
C LYS A 34 -7.75 0.20 -0.71
N GLY A 35 -7.66 0.23 0.62
CA GLY A 35 -7.82 1.46 1.40
C GLY A 35 -6.76 2.52 1.05
N ILE A 36 -5.49 2.11 0.99
CA ILE A 36 -4.38 2.99 0.61
C ILE A 36 -4.53 3.47 -0.83
N LYS A 37 -4.95 2.60 -1.76
CA LYS A 37 -5.18 2.96 -3.16
C LYS A 37 -6.27 4.04 -3.27
N ASN A 38 -7.43 3.81 -2.66
CA ASN A 38 -8.54 4.76 -2.68
C ASN A 38 -8.15 6.09 -2.02
N PHE A 39 -7.45 6.05 -0.88
CA PHE A 39 -6.95 7.24 -0.21
C PHE A 39 -6.00 8.04 -1.11
N LYS A 40 -5.06 7.35 -1.78
CA LYS A 40 -4.12 7.98 -2.70
C LYS A 40 -4.79 8.55 -3.95
N GLU A 41 -5.85 7.92 -4.45
CA GLU A 41 -6.66 8.43 -5.56
C GLU A 41 -7.42 9.69 -5.15
N SER A 42 -8.12 9.68 -4.01
CA SER A 42 -8.85 10.86 -3.51
C SER A 42 -7.94 12.06 -3.28
N VAL A 43 -6.78 11.86 -2.62
CA VAL A 43 -5.80 12.94 -2.40
C VAL A 43 -5.29 13.50 -3.73
N ARG A 44 -5.10 12.66 -4.75
CA ARG A 44 -4.69 13.10 -6.10
C ARG A 44 -5.79 13.83 -6.87
N GLU A 45 -7.04 13.45 -6.68
CA GLU A 45 -8.19 14.10 -7.31
C GLU A 45 -8.48 15.46 -6.68
N GLU A 46 -8.22 15.62 -5.38
CA GLU A 46 -8.25 16.91 -4.69
C GLU A 46 -7.16 17.86 -5.21
N ASP A 47 -5.94 17.34 -5.42
CA ASP A 47 -4.81 18.08 -6.01
C ASP A 47 -5.03 18.48 -7.48
N LYS A 48 -5.88 17.73 -8.20
CA LYS A 48 -6.23 17.99 -9.61
C LYS A 48 -7.42 18.93 -9.81
N LYS A 49 -8.04 19.44 -8.74
CA LYS A 49 -9.08 20.47 -8.80
C LYS A 49 -8.47 21.88 -8.72
N GLU A 50 -7.38 22.11 -9.43
CA GLU A 50 -6.92 23.45 -9.80
C GLU A 50 -7.12 23.64 -11.31
N PRO A 51 -7.62 24.80 -11.75
CA PRO A 51 -8.44 24.92 -12.96
C PRO A 51 -7.62 24.79 -14.25
N GLU A 52 -7.85 23.70 -14.98
CA GLU A 52 -7.59 23.60 -16.42
C GLU A 52 -8.64 24.43 -17.19
N LYS A 53 -8.60 25.76 -17.03
CA LYS A 53 -9.34 26.73 -17.86
C LYS A 53 -8.52 28.01 -18.05
N LEU A 54 -7.40 27.91 -18.74
CA LEU A 54 -6.64 29.06 -19.26
C LEU A 54 -6.04 28.68 -20.64
N ASP A 55 -6.90 28.18 -21.54
CA ASP A 55 -6.57 28.06 -22.96
C ASP A 55 -7.81 28.33 -23.82
N LYS A 56 -8.17 29.61 -23.90
CA LYS A 56 -8.90 30.19 -25.04
C LYS A 56 -8.86 31.70 -24.94
N GLY A 57 -7.82 32.25 -25.54
CA GLY A 57 -7.66 33.67 -25.83
C GLY A 57 -7.03 33.82 -27.21
N ASP A 58 -7.57 33.12 -28.20
CA ASP A 58 -7.49 33.53 -29.60
C ASP A 58 -8.43 34.74 -29.77
N SER A 59 -7.92 35.78 -30.45
CA SER A 59 -8.55 37.05 -30.89
C SER A 59 -8.21 38.28 -30.07
#